data_AF-A0A7V7MP48-F1
#
_entry.id   AF-A0A7V7MP48-F1
#
_cell.length_a   1.000
_cell.length_b   1.000
_cell.length_c   1.000
_cell.angle_alpha   90.00
_cell.angle_beta   90.00
_cell.angle_gamma   90.00
#
_symmetry.space_group_name_H-M   'P 1'
#
loop_
_entity.id
_entity.type
_entity.pdbx_description
1 polymer ?
#
loop_
_entity_poly.entity_id
_entity_poly.type
_entity_poly.pdbx_seq_one_letter_code
_entity_poly.pdbx_strand_id
1 'polypeptide(L)'
;MAPVEQLPHLLRLLDDDTPAVRKAVVEHLEALGDRLGPALDSMPEPPAEGQLELIGQLLLPAKQRRLEEKWEAWLRSEGNPRRLEKAMELLSDFLGSPLRRRRLGEALDRLAAEYRLNEPQPEVRSLVSFLFLAKGLRGAQVDYYRPENSDLLQVLERRQGLPISLVILLLLVARRLDLKVEGCNFPGHFLARFQEGKELVLIDCFHEGRFLDLQELTQLYPKSSQTIRTIARLATPTEAIVARVLRNLIRAFQQVGQAESQGAFLESLLRKLEGHQRRWERNHQKAQWQAIHPLFWPGSLVRLAESDRRGVVVDLDPEFKGPRPGRDAAVTTSKQPWYHVLIDDGTTIQYLPEESWQADSLRTPIRHPLIPYFFSGFEGGRYQRNGLAWPRD
;
A
#
# COMPACT_ATOMS: atom_id res chain seq x y z
N MET A 1 12.37 36.28 -6.48
CA MET A 1 11.01 35.69 -6.51
C MET A 1 10.40 36.02 -7.86
N ALA A 2 9.72 35.09 -8.51
CA ALA A 2 9.04 35.37 -9.77
C ALA A 2 7.89 36.38 -9.57
N PRO A 3 7.76 37.42 -10.41
CA PRO A 3 6.68 38.40 -10.34
C PRO A 3 5.33 37.79 -10.75
N VAL A 4 4.29 38.04 -9.94
CA VAL A 4 2.92 37.58 -10.22
C VAL A 4 2.27 38.42 -11.31
N GLU A 5 2.71 39.66 -11.46
CA GLU A 5 2.22 40.65 -12.43
C GLU A 5 2.42 40.19 -13.88
N GLN A 6 3.34 39.25 -14.13
CA GLN A 6 3.60 38.68 -15.44
C GLN A 6 2.64 37.53 -15.82
N LEU A 7 1.86 37.01 -14.86
CA LEU A 7 0.99 35.85 -15.06
C LEU A 7 -0.01 36.01 -16.23
N PRO A 8 -0.69 37.16 -16.43
CA PRO A 8 -1.57 37.35 -17.59
C PRO A 8 -0.85 37.22 -18.94
N HIS A 9 0.42 37.63 -19.01
CA HIS A 9 1.23 37.51 -20.22
C HIS A 9 1.63 36.06 -20.46
N LEU A 10 2.00 35.33 -19.40
CA LEU A 10 2.35 33.91 -19.47
C LEU A 10 1.16 33.05 -19.90
N LEU A 11 -0.05 33.37 -19.45
CA LEU A 11 -1.27 32.67 -19.87
C LEU A 11 -1.52 32.75 -21.39
N ARG A 12 -1.09 33.85 -22.05
CA ARG A 12 -1.19 34.01 -23.52
C ARG A 12 -0.12 33.22 -24.27
N LEU A 13 0.93 32.77 -23.58
CA LEU A 13 2.06 32.04 -24.15
C LEU A 13 2.01 30.53 -23.86
N LEU A 14 0.96 30.02 -23.19
CA LEU A 14 0.85 28.61 -22.83
C LEU A 14 0.83 27.68 -24.05
N ASP A 15 0.22 28.12 -25.14
CA ASP A 15 0.09 27.39 -26.40
C ASP A 15 1.32 27.57 -27.33
N ASP A 16 2.35 28.32 -26.90
CA ASP A 16 3.56 28.50 -27.70
C ASP A 16 4.43 27.23 -27.68
N ASP A 17 4.64 26.63 -28.85
CA ASP A 17 5.46 25.44 -29.05
C ASP A 17 6.97 25.74 -29.12
N THR A 18 7.37 27.01 -29.14
CA THR A 18 8.78 27.41 -29.19
C THR A 18 9.51 26.93 -27.93
N PRO A 19 10.58 26.10 -28.03
CA PRO A 19 11.24 25.51 -26.87
C PRO A 19 11.74 26.52 -25.84
N ALA A 20 12.27 27.67 -26.30
CA ALA A 20 12.76 28.73 -25.42
C ALA A 20 11.61 29.42 -24.65
N VAL A 21 10.48 29.68 -25.31
CA VAL A 21 9.28 30.28 -24.69
C VAL A 21 8.69 29.31 -23.67
N ARG A 22 8.48 28.05 -24.06
CA ARG A 22 7.96 27.01 -23.18
C ARG A 22 8.81 26.82 -21.93
N LYS A 23 10.14 26.79 -22.09
CA LYS A 23 11.07 26.70 -20.96
C LYS A 23 10.90 27.89 -20.01
N ALA A 24 10.86 29.11 -20.53
CA ALA A 24 10.69 30.31 -19.71
C ALA A 24 9.35 30.33 -18.96
N VAL A 25 8.26 29.93 -19.63
CA VAL A 25 6.92 29.83 -19.02
C VAL A 25 6.94 28.80 -17.88
N VAL A 26 7.49 27.60 -18.11
CA VAL A 26 7.61 26.55 -17.10
C VAL A 26 8.43 27.02 -15.91
N GLU A 27 9.62 27.59 -16.13
CA GLU A 27 10.49 28.09 -15.05
C GLU A 27 9.80 29.15 -14.19
N HIS A 28 9.01 30.03 -14.81
CA HIS A 28 8.26 31.06 -14.08
C HIS A 28 7.10 30.48 -13.28
N LEU A 29 6.31 29.59 -13.89
CA LEU A 29 5.20 28.90 -13.20
C LEU A 29 5.72 28.06 -12.03
N GLU A 30 6.84 27.35 -12.20
CA GLU A 30 7.52 26.61 -11.13
C GLU A 30 7.97 27.56 -9.99
N ALA A 31 8.56 28.70 -10.33
CA ALA A 31 9.05 29.69 -9.37
C ALA A 31 7.95 30.42 -8.58
N LEU A 32 6.72 30.45 -9.10
CA LEU A 32 5.55 30.94 -8.36
C LEU A 32 5.14 29.98 -7.23
N GLY A 33 5.30 28.66 -7.42
CA GLY A 33 5.01 27.65 -6.42
C GLY A 33 3.62 27.81 -5.80
N ASP A 34 3.55 27.86 -4.46
CA ASP A 34 2.29 28.00 -3.70
C ASP A 34 1.51 29.30 -4.01
N ARG A 35 2.16 30.30 -4.61
CA ARG A 35 1.51 31.57 -4.99
C ARG A 35 0.72 31.46 -6.29
N LEU A 36 0.96 30.43 -7.11
CA LEU A 36 0.35 30.30 -8.44
C LEU A 36 -1.19 30.24 -8.35
N GLY A 37 -1.74 29.40 -7.48
CA GLY A 37 -3.18 29.28 -7.30
C GLY A 37 -3.87 30.57 -6.88
N PRO A 38 -3.50 31.17 -5.74
CA PRO A 38 -4.06 32.44 -5.30
C PRO A 38 -3.89 33.56 -6.33
N ALA A 39 -2.79 33.55 -7.09
CA ALA A 39 -2.56 34.50 -8.17
C ALA A 39 -3.55 34.32 -9.33
N LEU A 40 -3.86 33.08 -9.73
CA LEU A 40 -4.88 32.81 -10.75
C LEU A 40 -6.30 33.12 -10.24
N ASP A 41 -6.61 32.75 -9.00
CA ASP A 41 -7.94 32.98 -8.38
C ASP A 41 -8.24 34.49 -8.18
N SER A 42 -7.21 35.33 -8.07
CA SER A 42 -7.33 36.78 -7.89
C SER A 42 -7.29 37.58 -9.20
N MET A 43 -7.23 36.91 -10.35
CA MET A 43 -7.26 37.58 -11.64
C MET A 43 -8.64 38.20 -11.91
N PRO A 44 -8.71 39.40 -12.52
CA PRO A 44 -9.99 40.00 -12.90
C PRO A 44 -10.81 39.12 -13.85
N GLU A 45 -10.12 38.41 -14.74
CA GLU A 45 -10.70 37.40 -15.63
C GLU A 45 -10.08 36.04 -15.26
N PRO A 46 -10.89 35.04 -14.87
CA PRO A 46 -10.36 33.72 -14.53
C PRO A 46 -9.80 33.01 -15.79
N PRO A 47 -8.73 32.21 -15.65
CA PRO A 47 -8.19 31.45 -16.78
C PRO A 47 -9.23 30.48 -17.34
N ALA A 48 -9.20 30.28 -18.65
CA ALA A 48 -10.04 29.26 -19.29
C ALA A 48 -9.65 27.85 -18.82
N GLU A 49 -10.60 26.92 -18.84
CA GLU A 49 -10.38 25.53 -18.42
C GLU A 49 -9.18 24.88 -19.16
N GLY A 50 -9.08 25.09 -20.47
CA GLY A 50 -7.94 24.62 -21.27
C GLY A 50 -6.59 25.21 -20.84
N GLN A 51 -6.55 26.46 -20.37
CA GLN A 51 -5.32 27.05 -19.83
C GLN A 51 -4.89 26.39 -18.51
N LEU A 52 -5.86 26.06 -17.66
CA LEU A 52 -5.59 25.34 -16.40
C LEU A 52 -5.07 23.93 -16.67
N GLU A 53 -5.63 23.24 -17.67
CA GLU A 53 -5.14 21.94 -18.14
C GLU A 53 -3.71 22.02 -18.66
N LEU A 54 -3.40 23.01 -19.52
CA LEU A 54 -2.05 23.23 -20.03
C LEU A 54 -1.04 23.55 -18.94
N ILE A 55 -1.39 24.39 -17.96
CA ILE A 55 -0.54 24.63 -16.78
C ILE A 55 -0.26 23.30 -16.05
N GLY A 56 -1.29 22.47 -15.87
CA GLY A 56 -1.15 21.14 -15.28
C GLY A 56 -0.16 20.24 -16.04
N GLN A 57 -0.26 20.22 -17.37
CA GLN A 57 0.63 19.46 -18.24
C GLN A 57 2.07 19.98 -18.22
N LEU A 58 2.25 21.30 -18.31
CA LEU A 58 3.56 21.96 -18.29
C LEU A 58 4.29 21.77 -16.95
N LEU A 59 3.56 21.74 -15.84
CA LEU A 59 4.13 21.53 -14.51
C LEU A 59 4.32 20.05 -14.14
N LEU A 60 3.79 19.11 -14.93
CA LEU A 60 3.89 17.68 -14.63
C LEU A 60 5.35 17.19 -14.48
N PRO A 61 6.30 17.52 -15.37
CA PRO A 61 7.71 17.14 -15.18
C PRO A 61 8.31 17.67 -13.88
N ALA A 62 7.95 18.90 -13.48
CA ALA A 62 8.39 19.48 -12.22
C ALA A 62 7.86 18.69 -11.01
N LYS A 63 6.57 18.32 -11.06
CA LYS A 63 5.93 17.49 -10.03
C LYS A 63 6.58 16.12 -9.93
N GLN A 64 6.91 15.49 -11.07
CA GLN A 64 7.62 14.21 -11.12
C GLN A 64 9.00 14.30 -10.46
N ARG A 65 9.83 15.29 -10.86
CA ARG A 65 11.16 15.51 -10.26
C ARG A 65 11.07 15.70 -8.74
N ARG A 66 10.17 16.56 -8.29
CA ARG A 66 9.96 16.85 -6.86
C ARG A 66 9.47 15.61 -6.08
N LEU A 67 8.55 14.83 -6.65
CA LEU A 67 8.09 13.59 -6.02
C LEU A 67 9.24 12.58 -5.95
N GLU A 68 10.01 12.41 -7.02
CA GLU A 68 11.13 11.48 -7.05
C GLU A 68 12.19 11.78 -5.98
N GLU A 69 12.60 13.05 -5.84
CA GLU A 69 13.53 13.48 -4.80
C GLU A 69 13.01 13.17 -3.39
N LYS A 70 11.76 13.55 -3.11
CA LYS A 70 11.12 13.29 -1.81
C LYS A 70 10.87 11.80 -1.57
N TRP A 71 10.64 11.01 -2.62
CA TRP A 71 10.45 9.57 -2.53
C TRP A 71 11.72 8.86 -2.08
N GLU A 72 12.89 9.24 -2.60
CA GLU A 72 14.18 8.70 -2.17
C GLU A 72 14.46 9.03 -0.69
N ALA A 73 14.14 10.24 -0.25
CA ALA A 73 14.21 10.61 1.16
C ALA A 73 13.22 9.80 2.02
N TRP A 74 12.00 9.62 1.51
CA TRP A 74 10.99 8.79 2.17
C TRP A 74 11.46 7.35 2.31
N LEU A 75 12.01 6.70 1.27
CA LEU A 75 12.51 5.32 1.34
C LEU A 75 13.50 5.10 2.49
N ARG A 76 14.37 6.08 2.76
CA ARG A 76 15.39 6.01 3.84
C ARG A 76 14.87 6.33 5.24
N SER A 77 13.62 6.80 5.38
CA SER A 77 13.04 7.24 6.67
C SER A 77 12.41 6.12 7.52
N GLU A 78 13.06 4.95 7.59
CA GLU A 78 12.53 3.78 8.33
C GLU A 78 12.28 4.12 9.81
N GLY A 79 11.29 3.47 10.42
CA GLY A 79 10.91 3.71 11.82
C GLY A 79 10.14 5.03 12.07
N ASN A 80 9.95 5.89 11.06
CA ASN A 80 9.17 7.12 11.24
C ASN A 80 7.68 6.79 11.52
N PRO A 81 7.10 7.22 12.66
CA PRO A 81 5.73 6.90 13.02
C PRO A 81 4.66 7.45 12.06
N ARG A 82 4.97 8.49 11.28
CA ARG A 82 4.06 9.01 10.25
C ARG A 82 4.48 8.62 8.83
N ARG A 83 5.32 7.60 8.64
CA ARG A 83 5.83 7.18 7.32
C ARG A 83 4.72 6.92 6.32
N LEU A 84 3.62 6.27 6.75
CA LEU A 84 2.43 6.06 5.91
C LEU A 84 1.78 7.38 5.50
N GLU A 85 1.54 8.28 6.46
CA GLU A 85 0.97 9.62 6.19
C GLU A 85 1.82 10.41 5.21
N LYS A 86 3.14 10.45 5.40
CA LYS A 86 4.06 11.12 4.47
C LYS A 86 3.97 10.53 3.06
N ALA A 87 3.90 9.20 2.92
CA ALA A 87 3.75 8.59 1.60
C ALA A 87 2.46 9.03 0.91
N MET A 88 1.35 9.06 1.66
CA MET A 88 0.05 9.49 1.13
C MET A 88 0.04 10.97 0.78
N GLU A 89 0.66 11.83 1.60
CA GLU A 89 0.83 13.26 1.32
C GLU A 89 1.63 13.50 0.04
N LEU A 90 2.74 12.77 -0.16
CA LEU A 90 3.53 12.83 -1.39
C LEU A 90 2.73 12.44 -2.64
N LEU A 91 1.91 11.38 -2.53
CA LEU A 91 1.05 10.94 -3.63
C LEU A 91 -0.09 11.93 -3.90
N SER A 92 -0.75 12.44 -2.86
CA SER A 92 -1.78 13.48 -2.99
C SER A 92 -1.22 14.78 -3.58
N ASP A 93 -0.02 15.21 -3.21
CA ASP A 93 0.66 16.36 -3.82
C ASP A 93 0.93 16.14 -5.32
N PHE A 94 1.23 14.91 -5.73
CA PHE A 94 1.46 14.55 -7.12
C PHE A 94 0.17 14.43 -7.94
N LEU A 95 -0.91 13.90 -7.34
CA LEU A 95 -2.20 13.72 -8.01
C LEU A 95 -3.02 15.02 -8.05
N GLY A 96 -2.91 15.85 -7.01
CA GLY A 96 -3.68 17.07 -6.85
C GLY A 96 -3.29 18.19 -7.81
N SER A 97 -4.17 19.18 -7.95
CA SER A 97 -3.91 20.36 -8.78
C SER A 97 -2.67 21.13 -8.29
N PRO A 98 -1.76 21.56 -9.18
CA PRO A 98 -0.65 22.44 -8.80
C PRO A 98 -1.13 23.80 -8.26
N LEU A 99 -2.40 24.14 -8.47
CA LEU A 99 -2.99 25.41 -8.09
C LEU A 99 -3.49 25.42 -6.66
N ARG A 100 -3.83 24.27 -6.07
CA ARG A 100 -4.39 24.22 -4.71
C ARG A 100 -3.57 23.30 -3.84
N ARG A 101 -2.73 23.91 -3.00
CA ARG A 101 -2.00 23.17 -1.98
C ARG A 101 -2.92 22.85 -0.82
N ARG A 102 -3.22 21.58 -0.65
CA ARG A 102 -3.98 21.05 0.48
C ARG A 102 -3.07 20.16 1.31
N ARG A 103 -3.18 20.25 2.63
CA ARG A 103 -2.36 19.49 3.56
C ARG A 103 -3.17 18.36 4.16
N LEU A 104 -2.77 17.14 3.83
CA LEU A 104 -3.42 15.92 4.32
C LEU A 104 -3.43 15.88 5.86
N GLY A 105 -2.30 16.23 6.49
CA GLY A 105 -2.18 16.25 7.95
C GLY A 105 -3.23 17.15 8.62
N GLU A 106 -3.43 18.37 8.12
CA GLU A 106 -4.41 19.32 8.66
C GLU A 106 -5.86 18.85 8.46
N ALA A 107 -6.15 18.20 7.33
CA ALA A 107 -7.48 17.63 7.07
C ALA A 107 -7.79 16.50 8.06
N LEU A 108 -6.82 15.63 8.34
CA LEU A 108 -6.94 14.54 9.30
C LEU A 108 -7.02 15.06 10.75
N ASP A 109 -6.27 16.11 11.09
CA ASP A 109 -6.31 16.75 12.41
C ASP A 109 -7.69 17.37 12.67
N ARG A 110 -8.27 18.06 11.68
CA ARG A 110 -9.65 18.57 11.76
C ARG A 110 -10.66 17.45 11.98
N LEU A 111 -10.52 16.34 11.24
CA LEU A 111 -11.44 15.20 11.34
C LEU A 111 -11.37 14.52 12.72
N ALA A 112 -10.16 14.38 13.27
CA ALA A 112 -9.97 13.84 14.63
C ALA A 112 -10.48 14.81 15.71
N ALA A 113 -10.27 16.12 15.54
CA ALA A 113 -10.78 17.12 16.47
C ALA A 113 -12.31 17.14 16.48
N GLU A 114 -12.95 17.05 15.32
CA GLU A 114 -14.41 17.00 15.20
C GLU A 114 -15.00 15.76 15.87
N TYR A 115 -14.37 14.60 15.72
CA TYR A 115 -14.78 13.38 16.44
C TYR A 115 -14.73 13.58 17.96
N ARG A 116 -13.62 14.13 18.48
CA ARG A 116 -13.43 14.35 19.93
C ARG A 116 -14.46 15.28 20.56
N LEU A 117 -15.08 16.17 19.80
CA LEU A 117 -16.12 17.07 20.31
C LEU A 117 -17.36 16.29 20.78
N ASN A 118 -17.67 15.16 20.15
CA ASN A 118 -18.84 14.34 20.46
C ASN A 118 -18.46 13.07 21.27
N GLU A 119 -17.22 12.61 21.15
CA GLU A 119 -16.73 11.37 21.77
C GLU A 119 -15.46 11.67 22.60
N PRO A 120 -15.61 12.13 23.86
CA PRO A 120 -14.48 12.51 24.72
C PRO A 120 -13.63 11.31 25.16
N GLN A 121 -14.20 10.10 25.10
CA GLN A 121 -13.48 8.83 25.30
C GLN A 121 -13.49 8.07 23.96
N PRO A 122 -12.44 8.23 23.13
CA PRO A 122 -12.37 7.59 21.83
C PRO A 122 -12.46 6.07 21.92
N GLU A 123 -13.28 5.47 21.07
CA GLU A 123 -13.36 4.02 20.86
C GLU A 123 -13.31 3.71 19.36
N VAL A 124 -12.75 2.54 19.00
CA VAL A 124 -12.65 2.14 17.59
C VAL A 124 -14.04 2.04 16.95
N ARG A 125 -15.03 1.48 17.68
CA ARG A 125 -16.38 1.30 17.14
C ARG A 125 -17.07 2.63 16.85
N SER A 126 -17.04 3.58 17.79
CA SER A 126 -17.64 4.89 17.56
C SER A 126 -16.87 5.70 16.51
N LEU A 127 -15.54 5.55 16.40
CA LEU A 127 -14.77 6.15 15.31
C LEU A 127 -15.18 5.62 13.94
N VAL A 128 -15.37 4.31 13.79
CA VAL A 128 -15.87 3.70 12.55
C VAL A 128 -17.26 4.25 12.22
N SER A 129 -18.19 4.26 13.17
CA SER A 129 -19.52 4.86 12.96
C SER A 129 -19.43 6.33 12.55
N PHE A 130 -18.55 7.13 13.17
CA PHE A 130 -18.33 8.52 12.79
C PHE A 130 -17.83 8.66 11.35
N LEU A 131 -16.79 7.91 10.96
CA LEU A 131 -16.18 8.03 9.64
C LEU A 131 -17.09 7.52 8.51
N PHE A 132 -17.77 6.40 8.72
CA PHE A 132 -18.52 5.76 7.63
C PHE A 132 -20.01 6.11 7.64
N LEU A 133 -20.64 6.29 8.80
CA LEU A 133 -22.05 6.63 8.89
C LEU A 133 -22.27 8.15 8.97
N ALA A 134 -21.62 8.83 9.92
CA ALA A 134 -21.83 10.28 10.10
C ALA A 134 -21.14 11.12 9.00
N LYS A 135 -19.91 10.77 8.63
CA LYS A 135 -19.15 11.44 7.56
C LYS A 135 -19.45 10.87 6.17
N GLY A 136 -20.11 9.72 6.09
CA GLY A 136 -20.58 9.12 4.84
C GLY A 136 -19.48 8.62 3.93
N LEU A 137 -18.29 8.29 4.47
CA LEU A 137 -17.25 7.64 3.68
C LEU A 137 -17.74 6.25 3.23
N ARG A 138 -17.55 5.92 1.96
CA ARG A 138 -18.00 4.64 1.39
C ARG A 138 -17.14 4.18 0.22
N GLY A 139 -17.27 2.91 -0.13
CA GLY A 139 -16.64 2.33 -1.30
C GLY A 139 -17.11 2.97 -2.62
N ALA A 140 -16.16 3.28 -3.50
CA ALA A 140 -16.48 3.66 -4.88
C ALA A 140 -16.89 2.41 -5.68
N GLN A 141 -18.16 2.33 -6.11
CA GLN A 141 -18.67 1.21 -6.92
C GLN A 141 -18.66 1.52 -8.43
N VAL A 142 -18.88 2.78 -8.80
CA VAL A 142 -18.83 3.29 -10.17
C VAL A 142 -17.46 3.94 -10.40
N ASP A 143 -16.93 3.80 -11.62
CA ASP A 143 -15.60 4.31 -12.00
C ASP A 143 -14.50 3.92 -11.00
N TYR A 144 -14.50 2.64 -10.61
CA TYR A 144 -13.66 2.09 -9.54
C TYR A 144 -12.19 2.50 -9.68
N TYR A 145 -11.64 2.44 -10.89
CA TYR A 145 -10.24 2.75 -11.19
C TYR A 145 -9.99 4.22 -11.55
N ARG A 146 -10.69 5.15 -10.91
CA ARG A 146 -10.32 6.57 -10.93
C ARG A 146 -9.14 6.86 -10.00
N PRO A 147 -8.09 7.60 -10.44
CA PRO A 147 -6.96 7.94 -9.58
C PRO A 147 -7.37 8.63 -8.28
N GLU A 148 -8.44 9.43 -8.31
CA GLU A 148 -8.99 10.15 -7.16
C GLU A 148 -9.50 9.20 -6.06
N ASN A 149 -9.89 7.97 -6.38
CA ASN A 149 -10.29 6.98 -5.38
C ASN A 149 -9.09 6.47 -4.55
N SER A 150 -7.85 6.74 -4.98
CA SER A 150 -6.60 6.46 -4.26
C SER A 150 -6.00 7.69 -3.57
N ASP A 151 -6.43 8.91 -3.91
CA ASP A 151 -5.96 10.16 -3.30
C ASP A 151 -6.78 10.48 -2.04
N LEU A 152 -6.15 10.42 -0.86
CA LEU A 152 -6.86 10.60 0.41
C LEU A 152 -7.55 11.97 0.56
N LEU A 153 -7.00 13.02 -0.05
CA LEU A 153 -7.65 14.33 -0.03
C LEU A 153 -8.92 14.34 -0.88
N GLN A 154 -8.88 13.72 -2.06
CA GLN A 154 -10.06 13.55 -2.91
C GLN A 154 -11.09 12.61 -2.29
N VAL A 155 -10.65 11.55 -1.61
CA VAL A 155 -11.54 10.63 -0.89
C VAL A 155 -12.27 11.36 0.25
N LEU A 156 -11.61 12.24 0.99
CA LEU A 156 -12.26 13.06 2.03
C LEU A 156 -13.30 14.03 1.45
N GLU A 157 -13.00 14.64 0.30
CA GLU A 157 -13.88 15.59 -0.37
C GLU A 157 -15.10 14.91 -1.00
N ARG A 158 -14.88 13.83 -1.75
CA ARG A 158 -15.92 13.09 -2.49
C ARG A 158 -16.63 12.05 -1.63
N ARG A 159 -16.06 11.72 -0.47
CA ARG A 159 -16.51 10.67 0.47
C ARG A 159 -16.58 9.27 -0.17
N GLN A 160 -15.78 9.05 -1.21
CA GLN A 160 -15.72 7.80 -1.96
C GLN A 160 -14.27 7.41 -2.20
N GLY A 161 -13.94 6.14 -1.98
CA GLY A 161 -12.58 5.65 -2.17
C GLY A 161 -12.47 4.15 -2.39
N LEU A 162 -11.24 3.70 -2.67
CA LEU A 162 -10.90 2.27 -2.71
C LEU A 162 -10.85 1.67 -1.31
N PRO A 163 -10.95 0.32 -1.17
CA PRO A 163 -10.86 -0.34 0.12
C PRO A 163 -9.62 0.09 0.92
N ILE A 164 -8.45 0.10 0.26
CA ILE A 164 -7.19 0.49 0.90
C ILE A 164 -7.17 1.96 1.31
N SER A 165 -7.73 2.87 0.51
CA SER A 165 -7.75 4.31 0.81
C SER A 165 -8.58 4.60 2.05
N LEU A 166 -9.76 3.96 2.14
CA LEU A 166 -10.68 4.10 3.27
C LEU A 166 -10.09 3.53 4.56
N VAL A 167 -9.42 2.37 4.46
CA VAL A 167 -8.69 1.81 5.60
C VAL A 167 -7.57 2.76 6.03
N ILE A 168 -6.76 3.30 5.11
CA ILE A 168 -5.68 4.22 5.48
C ILE A 168 -6.22 5.46 6.19
N LEU A 169 -7.36 6.03 5.77
CA LEU A 169 -8.00 7.13 6.49
C LEU A 169 -8.35 6.74 7.93
N LEU A 170 -8.98 5.57 8.13
CA LEU A 170 -9.26 5.05 9.47
C LEU A 170 -7.98 4.91 10.30
N LEU A 171 -6.91 4.31 9.74
CA LEU A 171 -5.63 4.13 10.45
C LEU A 171 -5.02 5.49 10.88
N LEU A 172 -5.04 6.48 10.00
CA LEU A 172 -4.43 7.79 10.25
C LEU A 172 -5.22 8.64 11.24
N VAL A 173 -6.55 8.54 11.25
CA VAL A 173 -7.40 9.21 12.24
C VAL A 173 -7.36 8.48 13.58
N ALA A 174 -7.44 7.14 13.58
CA ALA A 174 -7.30 6.32 14.80
C ALA A 174 -5.99 6.63 15.53
N ARG A 175 -4.88 6.74 14.79
CA ARG A 175 -3.58 7.11 15.37
C ARG A 175 -3.59 8.48 16.08
N ARG A 176 -4.33 9.46 15.56
CA ARG A 176 -4.47 10.79 16.20
C ARG A 176 -5.29 10.74 17.50
N LEU A 177 -6.10 9.70 17.63
CA LEU A 177 -6.97 9.43 18.76
C LEU A 177 -6.38 8.39 19.72
N ASP A 178 -5.11 8.01 19.53
CA ASP A 178 -4.41 6.98 20.30
C ASP A 178 -5.09 5.60 20.26
N LEU A 179 -5.87 5.34 19.21
CA LEU A 179 -6.55 4.07 18.97
C LEU A 179 -5.68 3.13 18.12
N LYS A 180 -5.52 1.88 18.58
CA LYS A 180 -4.74 0.86 17.88
C LYS A 180 -5.58 0.14 16.82
N VAL A 181 -5.50 0.61 15.59
CA VAL A 181 -6.05 -0.04 14.41
C VAL A 181 -4.91 -0.36 13.43
N GLU A 182 -4.96 -1.53 12.81
CA GLU A 182 -3.93 -2.03 11.89
C GLU A 182 -4.55 -2.43 10.55
N GLY A 183 -3.79 -2.35 9.46
CA GLY A 183 -4.23 -2.81 8.14
C GLY A 183 -4.10 -4.33 8.00
N CYS A 184 -5.08 -4.95 7.35
CA CYS A 184 -5.13 -6.37 7.03
C CYS A 184 -5.20 -6.56 5.51
N ASN A 185 -4.10 -7.01 4.91
CA ASN A 185 -4.02 -7.32 3.49
C ASN A 185 -4.78 -8.63 3.17
N PHE A 186 -6.10 -8.56 3.10
CA PHE A 186 -6.97 -9.71 2.86
C PHE A 186 -6.98 -10.08 1.35
N PRO A 187 -7.09 -11.37 0.96
CA PRO A 187 -7.16 -11.74 -0.45
C PRO A 187 -8.31 -11.04 -1.17
N GLY A 188 -8.01 -10.41 -2.31
CA GLY A 188 -8.99 -9.66 -3.10
C GLY A 188 -9.47 -8.34 -2.48
N HIS A 189 -9.10 -8.02 -1.24
CA HIS A 189 -9.62 -6.85 -0.52
C HIS A 189 -8.56 -6.18 0.35
N PHE A 190 -8.90 -5.09 1.06
CA PHE A 190 -8.04 -4.55 2.11
C PHE A 190 -8.92 -4.11 3.27
N LEU A 191 -8.69 -4.70 4.43
CA LEU A 191 -9.51 -4.52 5.63
C LEU A 191 -8.71 -3.77 6.70
N ALA A 192 -9.40 -3.20 7.67
CA ALA A 192 -8.77 -2.80 8.92
C ALA A 192 -9.02 -3.89 9.99
N ARG A 193 -8.23 -3.88 11.05
CA ARG A 193 -8.41 -4.78 12.20
C ARG A 193 -8.02 -4.11 13.50
N PHE A 194 -8.64 -4.51 14.59
CA PHE A 194 -8.29 -4.09 15.94
C PHE A 194 -8.53 -5.23 16.94
N GLN A 195 -7.94 -5.11 18.12
CA GLN A 195 -8.12 -6.04 19.22
C GLN A 195 -9.18 -5.50 20.17
N GLU A 196 -10.18 -6.32 20.49
CA GLU A 196 -11.21 -6.02 21.48
C GLU A 196 -11.19 -7.10 22.56
N GLY A 197 -10.56 -6.80 23.69
CA GLY A 197 -10.25 -7.81 24.70
C GLY A 197 -9.31 -8.88 24.14
N LYS A 198 -9.82 -10.10 23.94
CA LYS A 198 -9.09 -11.24 23.36
C LYS A 198 -9.48 -11.54 21.91
N GLU A 199 -10.48 -10.83 21.39
CA GLU A 199 -11.03 -11.07 20.07
C GLU A 199 -10.40 -10.13 19.04
N LEU A 200 -10.07 -10.69 17.88
CA LEU A 200 -9.61 -9.92 16.73
C LEU A 200 -10.80 -9.59 15.83
N VAL A 201 -11.12 -8.32 15.72
CA VAL A 201 -12.24 -7.83 14.92
C VAL A 201 -11.73 -7.24 13.61
N LEU A 202 -12.33 -7.66 12.48
CA LEU A 202 -12.05 -7.08 11.17
C LEU A 202 -13.09 -6.00 10.83
N ILE A 203 -12.68 -5.00 10.04
CA ILE A 203 -13.52 -3.89 9.62
C ILE A 203 -13.43 -3.76 8.10
N ASP A 204 -14.56 -3.89 7.43
CA ASP A 204 -14.71 -3.60 6.01
C ASP A 204 -15.08 -2.13 5.80
N CYS A 205 -14.05 -1.31 5.64
CA CYS A 205 -14.20 0.13 5.39
C CYS A 205 -14.83 0.44 4.02
N PHE A 206 -14.77 -0.49 3.06
CA PHE A 206 -15.38 -0.29 1.74
C PHE A 206 -16.91 -0.43 1.82
N HIS A 207 -17.39 -1.38 2.63
CA HIS A 207 -18.81 -1.58 2.91
C HIS A 207 -19.24 -0.83 4.19
N GLU A 208 -19.01 0.49 4.19
CA GLU A 208 -19.52 1.44 5.20
C GLU A 208 -19.10 1.10 6.65
N GLY A 209 -17.91 0.53 6.82
CA GLY A 209 -17.36 0.23 8.16
C GLY A 209 -17.95 -1.02 8.80
N ARG A 210 -18.51 -1.95 8.01
CA ARG A 210 -19.08 -3.20 8.52
C ARG A 210 -18.04 -3.99 9.33
N PHE A 211 -18.38 -4.34 10.56
CA PHE A 211 -17.59 -5.27 11.38
C PHE A 211 -17.79 -6.69 10.89
N LEU A 212 -16.69 -7.44 10.80
CA LEU A 212 -16.68 -8.84 10.42
C LEU A 212 -16.07 -9.65 11.57
N ASP A 213 -16.83 -10.63 12.05
CA ASP A 213 -16.33 -11.60 13.01
C ASP A 213 -15.48 -12.64 12.27
N LEU A 214 -14.24 -12.82 12.74
CA LEU A 214 -13.32 -13.81 12.22
C LEU A 214 -13.88 -15.23 12.38
N GLN A 215 -14.60 -15.51 13.47
CA GLN A 215 -15.22 -16.81 13.71
C GLN A 215 -16.30 -17.10 12.67
N GLU A 216 -17.19 -16.15 12.42
CA GLU A 216 -18.22 -16.25 11.38
C GLU A 216 -17.61 -16.46 9.99
N LEU A 217 -16.60 -15.65 9.61
CA LEU A 217 -15.88 -15.81 8.34
C LEU A 217 -15.26 -17.20 8.19
N THR A 218 -14.69 -17.75 9.25
CA THR A 218 -14.07 -19.09 9.20
C THR A 218 -15.10 -20.22 9.10
N GLN A 219 -16.32 -20.02 9.61
CA GLN A 219 -17.42 -20.97 9.46
C GLN A 219 -18.03 -20.94 8.06
N LEU A 220 -18.08 -19.75 7.44
CA LEU A 220 -18.55 -19.58 6.05
C LEU A 220 -17.57 -20.19 5.03
N TYR A 221 -16.27 -20.20 5.34
CA TYR A 221 -15.21 -20.73 4.48
C TYR A 221 -14.38 -21.81 5.20
N PRO A 222 -14.97 -22.97 5.55
CA PRO A 222 -14.32 -23.96 6.41
C PRO A 222 -13.03 -24.51 5.81
N LYS A 223 -12.99 -24.69 4.48
CA LYS A 223 -11.79 -25.14 3.75
C LYS A 223 -10.63 -24.14 3.84
N SER A 224 -10.91 -22.85 4.06
CA SER A 224 -9.90 -21.78 4.15
C SER A 224 -9.78 -21.21 5.56
N SER A 225 -10.39 -21.84 6.57
CA SER A 225 -10.45 -21.35 7.95
C SER A 225 -9.07 -21.02 8.52
N GLN A 226 -8.11 -21.95 8.41
CA GLN A 226 -6.75 -21.73 8.90
C GLN A 226 -6.07 -20.56 8.18
N THR A 227 -6.18 -20.52 6.85
CA THR A 227 -5.65 -19.46 5.99
C THR A 227 -6.20 -18.08 6.37
N ILE A 228 -7.52 -17.98 6.56
CA ILE A 228 -8.21 -16.76 6.98
C ILE A 228 -7.72 -16.30 8.36
N ARG A 229 -7.61 -17.22 9.33
CA ARG A 229 -7.10 -16.91 10.68
C ARG A 229 -5.66 -16.42 10.64
N THR A 230 -4.82 -17.04 9.83
CA THR A 230 -3.43 -16.62 9.66
C THR A 230 -3.38 -15.21 9.07
N ILE A 231 -4.02 -14.96 7.92
CA ILE A 231 -4.02 -13.63 7.25
C ILE A 231 -4.51 -12.54 8.20
N ALA A 232 -5.63 -12.79 8.87
CA ALA A 232 -6.26 -11.80 9.75
C ALA A 232 -5.28 -11.31 10.83
N ARG A 233 -4.36 -12.17 11.29
CA ARG A 233 -3.36 -11.83 12.32
C ARG A 233 -2.10 -11.16 11.76
N LEU A 234 -1.90 -11.16 10.44
CA LEU A 234 -0.70 -10.61 9.85
C LEU A 234 -0.68 -9.08 9.97
N ALA A 235 0.46 -8.54 10.39
CA ALA A 235 0.72 -7.11 10.28
C ALA A 235 1.00 -6.77 8.82
N THR A 236 0.39 -5.69 8.33
CA THR A 236 0.72 -5.15 7.00
C THR A 236 1.72 -4.00 7.16
N PRO A 237 3.01 -4.16 6.81
CA PRO A 237 4.00 -3.08 6.84
C PRO A 237 3.61 -1.93 5.90
N THR A 238 4.07 -0.73 6.23
CA THR A 238 3.75 0.51 5.50
C THR A 238 4.10 0.39 4.02
N GLU A 239 5.24 -0.23 3.71
CA GLU A 239 5.73 -0.43 2.35
C GLU A 239 4.78 -1.28 1.52
N ALA A 240 4.19 -2.33 2.10
CA ALA A 240 3.21 -3.17 1.41
C ALA A 240 1.90 -2.41 1.14
N ILE A 241 1.45 -1.58 2.09
CA ILE A 241 0.29 -0.70 1.93
C ILE A 241 0.55 0.27 0.77
N VAL A 242 1.68 0.98 0.80
CA VAL A 242 2.07 1.97 -0.21
C VAL A 242 2.25 1.33 -1.57
N ALA A 243 2.88 0.16 -1.66
CA ALA A 243 3.01 -0.59 -2.91
C ALA A 243 1.64 -0.95 -3.50
N ARG A 244 0.67 -1.32 -2.65
CA ARG A 244 -0.70 -1.60 -3.10
C ARG A 244 -1.43 -0.34 -3.58
N VAL A 245 -1.24 0.81 -2.92
CA VAL A 245 -1.75 2.10 -3.41
C VAL A 245 -1.14 2.45 -4.78
N LEU A 246 0.18 2.30 -4.95
CA LEU A 246 0.84 2.53 -6.24
C LEU A 246 0.29 1.60 -7.33
N ARG A 247 0.10 0.31 -7.06
CA ARG A 247 -0.49 -0.63 -8.03
C ARG A 247 -1.91 -0.24 -8.43
N ASN A 248 -2.72 0.24 -7.49
CA ASN A 248 -4.05 0.74 -7.78
C ASN A 248 -4.01 1.98 -8.69
N LEU A 249 -3.10 2.93 -8.42
CA LEU A 249 -2.90 4.12 -9.24
C LEU A 249 -2.36 3.80 -10.63
N ILE A 250 -1.37 2.91 -10.74
CA ILE A 250 -0.83 2.46 -12.03
C ILE A 250 -1.97 1.88 -12.89
N ARG A 251 -2.79 1.00 -12.30
CA ARG A 251 -3.95 0.43 -12.99
C ARG A 251 -4.98 1.49 -13.39
N ALA A 252 -5.21 2.49 -12.54
CA ALA A 252 -6.09 3.61 -12.86
C ALA A 252 -5.61 4.38 -14.10
N PHE A 253 -4.33 4.74 -14.17
CA PHE A 253 -3.78 5.46 -15.31
C PHE A 253 -3.69 4.62 -16.59
N GLN A 254 -3.49 3.30 -16.48
CA GLN A 254 -3.54 2.39 -17.63
C GLN A 254 -4.94 2.28 -18.26
N GLN A 255 -6.01 2.38 -17.46
CA GLN A 255 -7.39 2.25 -17.96
C GLN A 255 -7.93 3.53 -18.61
N VAL A 256 -7.43 4.70 -18.24
CA VAL A 256 -7.94 6.00 -18.71
C VAL A 256 -7.38 6.39 -20.10
N GLY A 257 -6.39 5.66 -20.64
CA GLY A 257 -5.90 5.83 -22.02
C GLY A 257 -5.19 7.15 -22.35
N GLN A 258 -5.19 8.14 -21.44
CA GLN A 258 -4.58 9.47 -21.64
C GLN A 258 -3.28 9.71 -20.84
N ALA A 259 -2.82 8.73 -20.04
CA ALA A 259 -1.82 8.98 -19.00
C ALA A 259 -0.72 7.90 -18.88
N GLU A 260 -0.26 7.37 -20.02
CA GLU A 260 0.82 6.37 -20.06
C GLU A 260 2.09 6.87 -19.33
N SER A 261 2.40 8.17 -19.45
CA SER A 261 3.58 8.78 -18.80
C SER A 261 3.48 8.84 -17.27
N GLN A 262 2.30 9.11 -16.70
CA GLN A 262 2.08 9.14 -15.25
C GLN A 262 2.09 7.73 -14.67
N GLY A 263 1.42 6.78 -15.35
CA GLY A 263 1.45 5.37 -14.98
C GLY A 263 2.88 4.81 -14.95
N ALA A 264 3.66 5.05 -16.01
CA ALA A 264 5.06 4.63 -16.10
C ALA A 264 5.94 5.26 -15.02
N PHE A 265 5.71 6.55 -14.70
CA PHE A 265 6.41 7.22 -13.61
C PHE A 265 6.11 6.57 -12.25
N LEU A 266 4.84 6.31 -11.93
CA LEU A 266 4.46 5.62 -10.68
C LEU A 266 4.99 4.19 -10.61
N GLU A 267 5.04 3.50 -11.74
CA GLU A 267 5.67 2.18 -11.84
C GLU A 267 7.17 2.23 -11.52
N SER A 268 7.86 3.30 -11.92
CA SER A 268 9.26 3.51 -11.54
C SER A 268 9.45 3.67 -10.02
N LEU A 269 8.53 4.38 -9.34
CA LEU A 269 8.54 4.54 -7.89
C LEU A 269 8.27 3.20 -7.18
N LEU A 270 7.35 2.39 -7.71
CA LEU A 270 7.07 1.05 -7.22
C LEU A 270 8.31 0.15 -7.33
N ARG A 271 8.99 0.13 -8.48
CA ARG A 271 10.23 -0.65 -8.67
C ARG A 271 11.32 -0.23 -7.68
N LYS A 272 11.46 1.07 -7.40
CA LYS A 272 12.41 1.59 -6.40
C LYS A 272 12.05 1.13 -4.98
N LEU A 273 10.78 1.17 -4.61
CA LEU A 273 10.28 0.69 -3.31
C LEU A 273 10.56 -0.81 -3.13
N GLU A 274 10.14 -1.64 -4.09
CA GLU A 274 10.37 -3.08 -4.01
C GLU A 274 11.87 -3.43 -4.04
N GLY A 275 12.66 -2.70 -4.82
CA GLY A 275 14.11 -2.82 -4.84
C GLY A 275 14.76 -2.45 -3.50
N HIS A 276 14.25 -1.41 -2.83
CA HIS A 276 14.67 -1.02 -1.48
C HIS A 276 14.36 -2.12 -0.47
N GLN A 277 13.14 -2.66 -0.48
CA GLN A 277 12.75 -3.78 0.38
C GLN A 277 13.63 -5.01 0.16
N ARG A 278 13.87 -5.42 -1.09
CA ARG A 278 14.75 -6.56 -1.41
C ARG A 278 16.19 -6.34 -0.93
N ARG A 279 16.71 -5.12 -0.97
CA ARG A 279 18.05 -4.80 -0.41
C ARG A 279 18.03 -4.85 1.11
N TRP A 280 17.00 -4.28 1.73
CA TRP A 280 16.83 -4.29 3.17
C TRP A 280 16.74 -5.72 3.71
N GLU A 281 15.87 -6.55 3.13
CA GLU A 281 15.71 -7.96 3.48
C GLU A 281 17.04 -8.70 3.35
N ARG A 282 17.73 -8.57 2.21
CA ARG A 282 19.04 -9.20 2.02
C ARG A 282 20.05 -8.76 3.07
N ASN A 283 20.12 -7.48 3.40
CA ASN A 283 21.11 -6.98 4.37
C ASN A 283 20.78 -7.42 5.81
N HIS A 284 19.51 -7.42 6.20
CA HIS A 284 19.07 -7.80 7.56
C HIS A 284 19.02 -9.32 7.75
N GLN A 285 18.75 -10.10 6.70
CA GLN A 285 18.71 -11.55 6.75
C GLN A 285 20.08 -12.20 6.53
N LYS A 286 21.02 -11.54 5.84
CA LYS A 286 22.36 -12.09 5.56
C LYS A 286 23.13 -12.47 6.83
N ALA A 287 23.02 -11.70 7.92
CA ALA A 287 23.64 -12.05 9.20
C ALA A 287 22.99 -13.27 9.87
N GLN A 288 21.67 -13.44 9.73
CA GLN A 288 20.92 -14.55 10.32
C GLN A 288 21.08 -15.85 9.50
N TRP A 289 21.29 -15.75 8.18
CA TRP A 289 21.18 -16.89 7.25
C TRP A 289 22.55 -17.41 6.76
N GLN A 290 23.63 -16.66 6.98
CA GLN A 290 25.00 -17.09 6.70
C GLN A 290 25.42 -18.35 7.49
N ALA A 291 24.73 -18.70 8.57
CA ALA A 291 25.03 -19.87 9.39
C ALA A 291 24.30 -21.16 8.96
N ILE A 292 23.24 -21.08 8.15
CA ILE A 292 22.29 -22.19 7.89
C ILE A 292 22.17 -22.62 6.42
N HIS A 293 22.77 -21.89 5.47
CA HIS A 293 22.83 -22.23 4.03
C HIS A 293 21.59 -22.94 3.44
N PRO A 294 20.41 -22.28 3.43
CA PRO A 294 19.16 -22.93 3.03
C PRO A 294 19.17 -23.34 1.54
N LEU A 295 18.69 -24.54 1.25
CA LEU A 295 18.51 -25.09 -0.10
C LEU A 295 17.45 -24.31 -0.89
N PHE A 296 16.39 -23.86 -0.22
CA PHE A 296 15.27 -23.16 -0.82
C PHE A 296 15.12 -21.78 -0.21
N TRP A 297 14.79 -20.80 -1.05
CA TRP A 297 14.61 -19.42 -0.61
C TRP A 297 13.15 -19.02 -0.82
N PRO A 298 12.64 -17.99 -0.11
CA PRO A 298 11.29 -17.49 -0.37
C PRO A 298 11.06 -17.21 -1.86
N GLY A 299 9.97 -17.77 -2.39
CA GLY A 299 9.60 -17.80 -3.80
C GLY A 299 10.06 -19.04 -4.58
N SER A 300 10.92 -19.88 -4.01
CA SER A 300 11.29 -21.18 -4.59
C SER A 300 10.10 -22.13 -4.62
N LEU A 301 9.90 -22.79 -5.76
CA LEU A 301 8.96 -23.89 -5.89
C LEU A 301 9.58 -25.19 -5.37
N VAL A 302 8.84 -25.88 -4.52
CA VAL A 302 9.25 -27.13 -3.86
C VAL A 302 8.18 -28.20 -4.02
N ARG A 303 8.57 -29.44 -3.74
CA ARG A 303 7.69 -30.61 -3.72
C ARG A 303 7.95 -31.39 -2.45
N LEU A 304 6.88 -31.88 -1.81
CA LEU A 304 7.03 -32.70 -0.62
C LEU A 304 7.64 -34.06 -1.00
N ALA A 305 8.62 -34.55 -0.24
CA ALA A 305 9.30 -35.81 -0.58
C ALA A 305 8.37 -37.04 -0.46
N GLU A 306 7.47 -37.02 0.53
CA GLU A 306 6.55 -38.13 0.83
C GLU A 306 5.27 -38.13 -0.03
N SER A 307 4.98 -37.02 -0.71
CA SER A 307 3.78 -36.88 -1.54
C SER A 307 4.07 -35.94 -2.70
N ASP A 308 3.59 -36.23 -3.91
CA ASP A 308 3.83 -35.44 -5.12
C ASP A 308 3.22 -34.00 -5.12
N ARG A 309 2.86 -33.48 -3.94
CA ARG A 309 2.28 -32.16 -3.72
C ARG A 309 3.34 -31.08 -3.89
N ARG A 310 3.02 -30.12 -4.76
CA ARG A 310 3.83 -28.94 -5.04
C ARG A 310 3.50 -27.82 -4.07
N GLY A 311 4.46 -26.93 -3.85
CA GLY A 311 4.28 -25.75 -3.02
C GLY A 311 5.29 -24.65 -3.33
N VAL A 312 5.10 -23.49 -2.71
CA VAL A 312 6.04 -22.37 -2.76
C VAL A 312 6.47 -21.99 -1.36
N VAL A 313 7.78 -21.85 -1.16
CA VAL A 313 8.35 -21.37 0.09
C VAL A 313 7.98 -19.89 0.28
N VAL A 314 7.30 -19.55 1.37
CA VAL A 314 6.98 -18.15 1.72
C VAL A 314 7.92 -17.55 2.75
N ASP A 315 8.44 -18.38 3.65
CA ASP A 315 9.46 -17.98 4.61
C ASP A 315 10.18 -19.20 5.20
N LEU A 316 11.24 -18.94 5.96
CA LEU A 316 11.98 -19.97 6.69
C LEU A 316 12.45 -19.48 8.05
N ASP A 317 12.48 -20.39 9.02
CA ASP A 317 13.06 -20.18 10.34
C ASP A 317 14.37 -20.97 10.46
N PRO A 318 15.45 -20.38 11.02
CA PRO A 318 16.70 -21.09 11.26
C PRO A 318 16.57 -22.33 12.17
N GLU A 319 15.57 -22.31 13.06
CA GLU A 319 15.28 -23.35 14.04
C GLU A 319 13.76 -23.50 14.17
N PHE A 320 13.30 -24.65 14.66
CA PHE A 320 11.88 -24.92 14.89
C PHE A 320 11.26 -23.92 15.88
N LYS A 321 10.19 -23.25 15.46
CA LYS A 321 9.44 -22.28 16.28
C LYS A 321 8.04 -22.74 16.69
N GLY A 322 7.65 -23.96 16.35
CA GLY A 322 6.37 -24.51 16.80
C GLY A 322 6.35 -24.79 18.31
N PRO A 323 5.16 -25.01 18.90
CA PRO A 323 5.08 -25.51 20.27
C PRO A 323 5.89 -26.80 20.37
N ARG A 324 6.80 -26.87 21.36
CA ARG A 324 7.56 -28.10 21.61
C ARG A 324 6.56 -29.24 21.79
N PRO A 325 6.60 -30.28 20.96
CA PRO A 325 5.72 -31.41 21.19
C PRO A 325 6.02 -32.04 22.55
N GLY A 326 5.03 -32.72 23.12
CA GLY A 326 5.25 -33.57 24.30
C GLY A 326 6.39 -34.57 24.05
N ARG A 327 6.92 -35.19 25.13
CA ARG A 327 8.15 -36.02 25.17
C ARG A 327 8.34 -37.06 24.05
N ASP A 328 7.32 -37.39 23.26
CA ASP A 328 7.31 -38.46 22.26
C ASP A 328 7.30 -38.01 20.79
N ALA A 329 7.26 -36.71 20.45
CA ALA A 329 7.42 -36.33 19.04
C ALA A 329 8.88 -35.99 18.71
N ALA A 330 9.42 -36.71 17.73
CA ALA A 330 10.76 -36.51 17.21
C ALA A 330 10.88 -35.16 16.51
N VAL A 331 11.17 -34.09 17.25
CA VAL A 331 11.72 -32.86 16.66
C VAL A 331 13.13 -33.20 16.23
N THR A 332 13.41 -33.08 14.93
CA THR A 332 14.74 -33.35 14.38
C THR A 332 15.78 -32.52 15.14
N THR A 333 16.80 -33.15 15.72
CA THR A 333 17.93 -32.45 16.39
C THR A 333 18.93 -31.85 15.38
N SER A 334 18.59 -31.89 14.10
CA SER A 334 19.40 -31.42 12.97
C SER A 334 19.39 -29.88 12.93
N LYS A 335 20.57 -29.27 12.75
CA LYS A 335 20.75 -27.84 12.48
C LYS A 335 20.31 -27.55 11.04
N GLN A 336 19.01 -27.61 10.78
CA GLN A 336 18.42 -27.32 9.48
C GLN A 336 17.29 -26.28 9.60
N PRO A 337 17.08 -25.48 8.55
CA PRO A 337 15.96 -24.55 8.54
C PRO A 337 14.61 -25.27 8.42
N TRP A 338 13.57 -24.61 8.90
CA TRP A 338 12.18 -25.01 8.78
C TRP A 338 11.46 -24.06 7.84
N TYR A 339 10.67 -24.62 6.91
CA TYR A 339 10.03 -23.86 5.84
C TYR A 339 8.54 -23.71 6.05
N HIS A 340 8.05 -22.48 5.86
CA HIS A 340 6.63 -22.21 5.66
C HIS A 340 6.33 -22.31 4.16
N VAL A 341 5.48 -23.26 3.77
CA VAL A 341 5.19 -23.57 2.36
C VAL A 341 3.69 -23.50 2.09
N LEU A 342 3.28 -22.75 1.07
CA LEU A 342 1.91 -22.79 0.55
C LEU A 342 1.79 -23.94 -0.44
N ILE A 343 0.81 -24.82 -0.25
CA ILE A 343 0.61 -26.01 -1.09
C ILE A 343 -0.33 -25.70 -2.26
N ASP A 344 -0.11 -26.35 -3.40
CA ASP A 344 -0.95 -26.28 -4.62
C ASP A 344 -2.30 -27.01 -4.48
N ASP A 345 -2.94 -26.88 -3.32
CA ASP A 345 -4.30 -27.38 -3.03
C ASP A 345 -5.28 -26.25 -2.66
N GLY A 346 -4.79 -25.01 -2.65
CA GLY A 346 -5.59 -23.82 -2.39
C GLY A 346 -5.87 -23.52 -0.92
N THR A 347 -5.45 -24.36 0.03
CA THR A 347 -5.86 -24.22 1.43
C THR A 347 -4.79 -24.51 2.45
N THR A 348 -3.80 -25.33 2.10
CA THR A 348 -2.86 -25.88 3.05
C THR A 348 -1.59 -25.04 3.10
N ILE A 349 -1.17 -24.75 4.34
CA ILE A 349 0.15 -24.22 4.65
C ILE A 349 0.87 -25.28 5.47
N GLN A 350 2.08 -25.65 5.07
CA GLN A 350 2.91 -26.60 5.81
C GLN A 350 4.11 -25.92 6.45
N TYR A 351 4.44 -26.38 7.65
CA TYR A 351 5.66 -26.00 8.38
C TYR A 351 6.49 -27.25 8.65
N LEU A 352 7.49 -27.49 7.81
CA LEU A 352 8.28 -28.72 7.80
C LEU A 352 9.78 -28.43 7.63
N PRO A 353 10.68 -29.31 8.12
CA PRO A 353 12.13 -29.14 7.99
C PRO A 353 12.58 -29.24 6.52
N GLU A 354 13.79 -28.75 6.23
CA GLU A 354 14.39 -28.76 4.89
C GLU A 354 14.40 -30.14 4.21
N GLU A 355 14.72 -31.19 4.95
CA GLU A 355 14.75 -32.57 4.45
C GLU A 355 13.42 -33.09 3.89
N SER A 356 12.29 -32.47 4.27
CA SER A 356 10.98 -32.83 3.74
C SER A 356 10.74 -32.35 2.30
N TRP A 357 11.63 -31.51 1.75
CA TRP A 357 11.39 -30.80 0.49
C TRP A 357 12.40 -31.14 -0.60
N GLN A 358 11.91 -31.20 -1.83
CA GLN A 358 12.71 -31.34 -3.05
C GLN A 358 12.42 -30.17 -4.00
N ALA A 359 13.36 -29.86 -4.89
CA ALA A 359 13.15 -28.83 -5.91
C ALA A 359 12.04 -29.23 -6.87
N ASP A 360 11.10 -28.32 -7.16
CA ASP A 360 10.09 -28.57 -8.18
C ASP A 360 10.70 -28.48 -9.59
N SER A 361 10.58 -29.55 -10.36
CA SER A 361 11.10 -29.64 -11.73
C SER A 361 10.22 -28.91 -12.75
N LEU A 362 8.91 -28.77 -12.48
CA LEU A 362 7.97 -28.15 -13.41
C LEU A 362 8.16 -26.63 -13.52
N ARG A 363 8.53 -25.97 -12.42
CA ARG A 363 8.78 -24.51 -12.37
C ARG A 363 7.64 -23.66 -12.95
N THR A 364 6.40 -24.14 -12.80
CA THR A 364 5.18 -23.42 -13.20
C THR A 364 4.45 -22.87 -11.97
N PRO A 365 3.65 -21.80 -12.12
CA PRO A 365 2.83 -21.28 -11.02
C PRO A 365 1.93 -22.34 -10.39
N ILE A 366 1.74 -22.25 -9.08
CA ILE A 366 0.78 -23.03 -8.28
C ILE A 366 -0.46 -22.19 -7.95
N ARG A 367 -1.51 -22.85 -7.45
CA ARG A 367 -2.78 -22.25 -7.02
C ARG A 367 -2.87 -22.24 -5.51
N HIS A 368 -2.65 -21.06 -4.93
CA HIS A 368 -2.93 -20.83 -3.52
C HIS A 368 -3.40 -19.39 -3.30
N PRO A 369 -4.49 -19.14 -2.55
CA PRO A 369 -5.07 -17.81 -2.37
C PRO A 369 -4.15 -16.83 -1.66
N LEU A 370 -3.12 -17.32 -0.95
CA LEU A 370 -2.08 -16.48 -0.32
C LEU A 370 -0.94 -16.07 -1.26
N ILE A 371 -0.89 -16.55 -2.50
CA ILE A 371 0.19 -16.16 -3.41
C ILE A 371 0.25 -14.64 -3.61
N PRO A 372 -0.87 -13.94 -3.91
CA PRO A 372 -0.86 -12.48 -4.02
C PRO A 372 -0.54 -11.76 -2.71
N TYR A 373 -0.65 -12.46 -1.56
CA TYR A 373 -0.27 -11.91 -0.27
C TYR A 373 1.26 -11.85 -0.12
N PHE A 374 2.01 -12.87 -0.51
CA PHE A 374 3.47 -12.92 -0.29
C PHE A 374 4.30 -12.54 -1.52
N PHE A 375 3.69 -12.57 -2.70
CA PHE A 375 4.39 -12.41 -3.98
C PHE A 375 3.72 -11.38 -4.88
N SER A 376 4.53 -10.63 -5.63
CA SER A 376 4.09 -9.60 -6.59
C SER A 376 4.07 -10.10 -8.04
N GLY A 377 4.69 -11.25 -8.31
CA GLY A 377 4.76 -11.81 -9.66
C GLY A 377 5.46 -13.15 -9.71
N PHE A 378 5.62 -13.69 -10.92
CA PHE A 378 6.31 -14.94 -11.20
C PHE A 378 7.19 -14.77 -12.43
N GLU A 379 8.50 -14.99 -12.29
CA GLU A 379 9.48 -14.77 -13.36
C GLU A 379 10.64 -15.78 -13.23
N GLY A 380 11.12 -16.31 -14.35
CA GLY A 380 12.26 -17.24 -14.35
C GLY A 380 12.03 -18.53 -13.55
N GLY A 381 10.79 -18.98 -13.40
CA GLY A 381 10.44 -20.18 -12.62
C GLY A 381 10.39 -19.95 -11.11
N ARG A 382 10.34 -18.70 -10.65
CA ARG A 382 10.33 -18.32 -9.23
C ARG A 382 9.31 -17.22 -8.95
N TYR A 383 8.70 -17.24 -7.77
CA TYR A 383 7.87 -16.13 -7.32
C TYR A 383 8.71 -14.95 -6.82
N GLN A 384 8.30 -13.74 -7.20
CA GLN A 384 8.92 -12.48 -6.78
C GLN A 384 8.29 -12.01 -5.46
N ARG A 385 9.09 -11.87 -4.40
CA ARG A 385 8.59 -11.46 -3.08
C ARG A 385 8.13 -9.99 -3.10
N ASN A 386 7.01 -9.70 -2.44
CA ASN A 386 6.42 -8.35 -2.37
C ASN A 386 6.79 -7.58 -1.07
N GLY A 387 7.78 -8.08 -0.32
CA GLY A 387 8.25 -7.49 0.93
C GLY A 387 7.44 -7.87 2.18
N LEU A 388 6.41 -8.72 2.03
CA LEU A 388 5.69 -9.32 3.16
C LEU A 388 6.41 -10.59 3.62
N ALA A 389 6.79 -10.62 4.90
CA ALA A 389 7.36 -11.78 5.58
C ALA A 389 6.26 -12.60 6.27
N TRP A 390 6.58 -13.85 6.61
CA TRP A 390 5.73 -14.63 7.50
C TRP A 390 5.74 -13.97 8.89
N PRO A 391 4.59 -13.91 9.59
CA PRO A 391 4.53 -13.36 10.94
C PRO A 391 5.45 -14.20 11.85
N ARG A 392 6.26 -13.54 12.66
CA ARG A 392 7.00 -14.21 13.73
C ARG A 392 6.17 -14.03 15.00
N ASP A 393 5.73 -15.13 15.60
CA ASP A 393 5.09 -15.15 16.92
C ASP A 393 6.05 -14.71 18.03
#